data_AF-D4DBQ6-F1
#
_entry.id   AF-D4DBQ6-F1
#
_cell.length_a   1.000
_cell.length_b   1.000
_cell.length_c   1.000
_cell.angle_alpha   90.00
_cell.angle_beta   90.00
_cell.angle_gamma   90.00
#
_symmetry.space_group_name_H-M   'P 1'
#
loop_
_entity.id
_entity.type
_entity.pdbx_description
1 polymer ?
#
loop_
_entity_poly.entity_id
_entity_poly.type
_entity_poly.pdbx_seq_one_letter_code
_entity_poly.pdbx_strand_id
1 'polypeptide(L)' 'MTPGYSKLLLHEIIIPEAGASQLQAMLDMTMMAFNGGIERTKQQWTALSEKPGLKVVQLWGPAEEDDGGIVEVVKA' A
#
# COMPACT_ATOMS: atom_id res chain seq x y z
N MET A 1 -7.25 -5.37 16.98
CA MET A 1 -6.92 -6.64 16.29
C MET A 1 -6.50 -7.67 17.32
N THR A 2 -7.10 -8.86 17.29
CA THR A 2 -6.74 -10.00 18.16
C THR A 2 -5.54 -10.72 17.53
N PRO A 3 -4.37 -10.79 18.21
CA PRO A 3 -3.21 -11.52 17.69
C PRO A 3 -3.55 -12.99 17.38
N GLY A 4 -3.04 -13.50 16.27
CA GLY A 4 -3.30 -14.88 15.82
C GLY A 4 -4.67 -15.14 15.18
N TYR A 5 -5.57 -14.15 15.16
CA TYR A 5 -6.90 -14.29 14.55
C TYR A 5 -7.21 -13.18 13.53
N SER A 6 -7.07 -11.92 13.93
CA SER A 6 -7.42 -10.78 13.07
C SER A 6 -6.35 -10.52 12.01
N LYS A 7 -6.80 -10.25 10.78
CA LYS A 7 -5.98 -9.78 9.66
C LYS A 7 -6.57 -8.46 9.14
N LEU A 8 -5.71 -7.54 8.71
CA LEU A 8 -6.11 -6.34 7.99
C LEU A 8 -5.61 -6.47 6.55
N LEU A 9 -6.54 -6.35 5.61
CA LEU A 9 -6.25 -6.33 4.18
C LEU A 9 -6.51 -4.91 3.68
N LEU A 10 -5.47 -4.26 3.17
CA LEU A 10 -5.57 -2.95 2.52
C LEU A 10 -5.55 -3.18 1.01
N HIS A 11 -6.57 -2.70 0.30
CA HIS A 11 -6.61 -2.71 -1.16
C HIS A 11 -6.26 -1.32 -1.68
N GLU A 12 -5.06 -1.19 -2.24
CA GLU A 12 -4.39 0.09 -2.48
C GLU A 12 -3.59 0.05 -3.77
N ILE A 13 -3.33 1.20 -4.38
CA ILE A 13 -2.37 1.28 -5.49
C ILE A 13 -0.95 1.15 -4.91
N ILE A 14 -0.20 0.16 -5.39
CA ILE A 14 1.20 -0.06 -5.00
C ILE A 14 2.09 0.40 -6.15
N ILE A 15 2.63 1.60 -6.03
CA ILE A 15 3.47 2.20 -7.07
C ILE A 15 4.88 1.54 -7.10
N PRO A 16 5.49 1.36 -8.28
CA PRO A 16 6.86 0.87 -8.38
C PRO A 16 7.86 1.93 -7.91
N GLU A 17 9.05 1.51 -7.50
CA GLU A 17 10.13 2.42 -7.09
C GLU A 17 10.62 3.30 -8.27
N ALA A 18 10.45 2.83 -9.51
CA ALA A 18 10.76 3.57 -10.73
C ALA A 18 9.85 3.11 -11.87
N GLY A 19 9.59 3.99 -12.83
CA GLY A 19 8.79 3.67 -14.01
C GLY A 19 7.29 3.55 -13.73
N ALA A 20 6.76 4.39 -12.83
CA ALA A 20 5.31 4.48 -12.64
C ALA A 20 4.60 4.87 -13.93
N SER A 21 3.43 4.30 -14.16
CA SER A 21 2.60 4.65 -15.32
C SER A 21 2.10 6.09 -15.21
N GLN A 22 1.56 6.60 -16.33
CA GLN A 22 0.90 7.90 -16.32
C GLN A 22 -0.30 7.91 -15.35
N LEU A 23 -1.09 6.84 -15.29
CA LEU A 23 -2.26 6.76 -14.43
C LEU A 23 -1.87 6.76 -12.95
N GLN A 24 -0.85 5.99 -12.57
CA GLN A 24 -0.31 5.97 -11.20
C GLN A 24 0.17 7.36 -10.76
N ALA A 25 0.91 8.06 -11.63
CA ALA A 25 1.36 9.42 -11.33
C ALA A 25 0.19 10.42 -11.21
N MET A 26 -0.83 10.31 -12.06
CA MET A 26 -2.03 11.15 -11.98
C MET A 26 -2.85 10.90 -10.70
N LEU A 27 -2.95 9.65 -10.25
CA LEU A 27 -3.62 9.30 -9.00
C LEU A 27 -2.86 9.83 -7.78
N ASP A 28 -1.53 9.71 -7.75
CA ASP A 28 -0.71 10.29 -6.68
C ASP A 28 -0.86 11.82 -6.58
N MET A 29 -0.89 12.51 -7.73
CA MET A 29 -1.20 13.94 -7.77
C MET A 29 -2.61 14.26 -7.23
N THR A 30 -3.58 13.39 -7.50
CA THR A 30 -4.96 13.54 -6.98
C THR A 30 -4.97 13.40 -5.47
N MET A 31 -4.31 12.37 -4.92
CA MET A 31 -4.17 12.17 -3.48
C MET A 31 -3.47 13.36 -2.81
N MET A 32 -2.41 13.89 -3.42
CA MET A 32 -1.72 15.08 -2.92
C MET A 32 -2.62 16.31 -2.91
N ALA A 33 -3.29 16.61 -4.03
CA ALA A 33 -4.05 17.84 -4.21
C ALA A 33 -5.34 17.89 -3.39
N PHE A 34 -6.05 16.77 -3.25
CA PHE A 34 -7.37 16.73 -2.62
C PHE A 34 -7.35 16.16 -1.19
N ASN A 35 -6.36 15.34 -0.84
CA ASN A 35 -6.32 14.63 0.43
C ASN A 35 -5.06 14.92 1.26
N GLY A 36 -4.07 15.63 0.72
CA GLY A 36 -2.74 15.75 1.34
C GLY A 36 -2.06 14.39 1.53
N GLY A 37 -2.47 13.40 0.72
CA GLY A 37 -2.00 12.02 0.77
C GLY A 37 -0.89 11.76 -0.23
N ILE A 38 -0.44 10.51 -0.24
CA ILE A 38 0.48 9.94 -1.23
C ILE A 38 0.05 8.50 -1.53
N GLU A 39 0.21 8.08 -2.76
CA GLU A 39 0.33 6.66 -3.12
C GLU A 39 1.69 6.14 -2.67
N ARG A 40 1.80 4.83 -2.40
CA ARG A 40 2.99 4.29 -1.70
C ARG A 40 3.63 3.13 -2.43
N THR A 41 4.96 3.13 -2.40
CA THR A 41 5.75 1.98 -2.83
C THR A 41 5.63 0.84 -1.83
N LYS A 42 6.06 -0.35 -2.24
CA LYS A 42 6.13 -1.52 -1.36
C LYS A 42 6.97 -1.22 -0.10
N GLN A 43 8.12 -0.57 -0.26
CA GLN A 43 9.00 -0.23 0.86
C GLN A 43 8.33 0.76 1.83
N GLN A 44 7.62 1.75 1.30
CA GLN A 44 6.88 2.72 2.12
C GLN A 44 5.72 2.06 2.88
N TRP A 45 4.99 1.13 2.26
CA TRP A 45 3.95 0.35 2.94
C TRP A 45 4.50 -0.50 4.08
N THR A 46 5.65 -1.16 3.88
CA THR A 46 6.33 -1.90 4.96
C THR A 46 6.72 -0.98 6.10
N ALA A 47 7.42 0.12 5.82
CA ALA A 47 7.87 1.06 6.84
C ALA A 47 6.71 1.72 7.61
N LEU A 48 5.59 2.03 6.92
CA LEU A 48 4.40 2.59 7.55
C LEU A 48 3.74 1.59 8.50
N SER A 49 3.64 0.33 8.09
CA SER A 49 2.97 -0.73 8.86
C SER A 49 3.71 -1.08 10.14
N GLU A 50 5.04 -1.03 10.12
CA GLU A 50 5.86 -1.38 11.28
C GLU A 50 5.79 -0.36 12.41
N LYS A 51 5.59 0.94 12.10
CA LYS A 51 5.49 2.02 13.09
C LYS A 51 4.44 1.79 14.19
N PRO A 52 3.19 1.37 13.87
CA PRO A 52 2.17 1.06 14.89
C PRO A 52 2.30 -0.33 15.52
N GLY A 53 3.40 -1.07 15.31
CA GLY A 53 3.54 -2.44 15.82
C GLY A 53 2.70 -3.45 15.04
N LEU A 54 2.48 -3.21 13.75
CA LEU A 54 1.94 -4.22 12.84
C LEU A 54 3.11 -4.87 12.09
N LYS A 55 2.88 -6.09 11.61
CA LYS A 55 3.80 -6.82 10.77
C LYS A 55 3.15 -7.05 9.41
N VAL A 56 3.86 -6.69 8.35
CA VAL A 56 3.47 -7.10 7.00
C VAL A 56 3.66 -8.60 6.86
N VAL A 57 2.59 -9.31 6.48
CA VAL A 57 2.62 -10.73 6.18
C VAL A 57 2.99 -10.93 4.72
N GLN A 58 2.29 -10.23 3.83
CA GLN A 58 2.45 -10.38 2.40
C GLN A 58 1.97 -9.11 1.68
N LEU A 59 2.60 -8.85 0.53
CA LEU A 59 2.22 -7.80 -0.42
C LEU A 59 2.06 -8.45 -1.79
N TRP A 60 0.84 -8.40 -2.31
CA TRP A 60 0.54 -8.80 -3.68
C TRP A 60 0.47 -7.53 -4.53
N GLY A 61 1.33 -7.47 -5.54
CA GLY A 61 1.27 -6.43 -6.57
C GLY A 61 0.04 -6.58 -7.46
N PRO A 62 -0.19 -5.61 -8.35
CA PRO A 62 -1.37 -5.61 -9.20
C PRO A 62 -1.32 -6.77 -10.20
N ALA A 63 -2.50 -7.29 -10.57
CA ALA A 63 -2.63 -8.39 -11.53
C ALA A 63 -2.39 -7.92 -12.97
N GLU A 64 -2.83 -6.70 -13.28
CA GLU A 64 -2.61 -5.99 -14.54
C GLU A 64 -1.93 -4.63 -14.28
N GLU A 65 -1.51 -3.92 -15.33
CA GLU A 65 -0.97 -2.57 -15.18
C GLU A 65 -2.06 -1.65 -14.57
N ASP A 66 -1.68 -0.82 -13.60
CA ASP A 66 -2.54 0.14 -12.91
C ASP A 66 -3.66 -0.39 -11.99
N ASP A 67 -3.79 -1.71 -11.86
CA ASP A 67 -4.71 -2.31 -10.89
C ASP A 67 -4.29 -2.04 -9.43
N GLY A 68 -5.22 -2.28 -8.50
CA GLY A 68 -4.93 -2.30 -7.08
C GLY A 68 -4.14 -3.55 -6.66
N GLY A 69 -3.31 -3.38 -5.64
CA GLY A 69 -2.65 -4.47 -4.92
C GLY A 69 -3.25 -4.70 -3.53
N ILE A 70 -2.80 -5.75 -2.86
CA ILE A 70 -3.20 -6.05 -1.48
C ILE A 70 -2.00 -6.00 -0.55
N VAL A 71 -2.14 -5.29 0.57
CA VAL A 71 -1.23 -5.34 1.72
C VAL A 71 -1.93 -6.11 2.84
N GLU A 72 -1.42 -7.30 3.19
CA GLU A 72 -1.86 -8.01 4.40
C GLU A 72 -0.95 -7.66 5.56
N VAL A 73 -1.56 -7.16 6.64
CA VAL A 73 -0.87 -6.91 7.90
C VAL A 73 -1.59 -7.56 9.08
N VAL A 74 -0.80 -7.94 10.08
CA VAL A 74 -1.28 -8.48 11.35
C VAL A 74 -0.68 -7.69 12.50
N LYS A 75 -1.31 -7.76 13.67
CA LYS A 75 -0.68 -7.25 14.89
C LYS A 75 0.55 -8.10 15.22
N ALA A 76 1.70 -7.45 15.41
CA ALA A 76 2.94 -8.11 15.81
C ALA A 76 2.82 -8.75 17.20
#